data_AF-A0AAV9DV33-F1
#
_entry.id   AF-A0AAV9DV33-F1
#
_cell.length_a   1.000
_cell.length_b   1.000
_cell.length_c   1.000
_cell.angle_alpha   90.00
_cell.angle_beta   90.00
_cell.angle_gamma   90.00
#
_symmetry.space_group_name_H-M   'P 1'
#
loop_
_entity.id
_entity.type
_entity.pdbx_description
1 polymer ?
#
loop_
_entity_poly.entity_id
_entity_poly.type
_entity_poly.pdbx_seq_one_letter_code
_entity_poly.pdbx_strand_id
1 'polypeptide(L)'
;MVVGVTVMVVSISIRDRESEKPISNRERKHGFLYADLRRRKKALIKELSVPPPGSNDLHFPTKYSQSSSTQWLACLWKQHLSYWRNPPYNAVRLFFTTLLALLFGSVYWGLGSKTEKQQDLFNAMGSMYMAVMFLGAQNSSTIQPLVAIERSVFYRERAAGMYSALPYAFAQALIYGARGLGLFYDRIRMGGRKVFLRIPVWWRWFYWACPVAWTLYGLVASQFGDVKGLMESGETVEEFVRAYFGFRHDFLGVVAVMLIGFVVVFASVFAFIKVLSFQKR
;
A
#
# COMPACT_ATOMS: atom_id res chain seq x y z
N MET A 1 35.92 -34.86 -22.31
CA MET A 1 35.42 -35.93 -21.42
C MET A 1 36.50 -36.54 -20.52
N VAL A 2 37.77 -36.59 -20.93
CA VAL A 2 38.88 -37.19 -20.16
C VAL A 2 39.34 -36.35 -18.94
N VAL A 3 39.24 -35.02 -18.98
CA VAL A 3 39.70 -34.14 -17.88
C VAL A 3 38.77 -34.17 -16.65
N GLY A 4 37.46 -34.41 -16.85
CA GLY A 4 36.48 -34.42 -15.75
C GLY A 4 36.57 -35.65 -14.85
N VAL A 5 36.94 -36.81 -15.40
CA VAL A 5 37.07 -38.06 -14.64
C VAL A 5 38.29 -38.02 -13.73
N THR A 6 39.42 -37.46 -14.19
CA THR A 6 40.64 -37.34 -13.38
C THR A 6 40.46 -36.42 -12.16
N VAL A 7 39.75 -35.29 -12.32
CA VAL A 7 39.49 -34.37 -11.20
C VAL A 7 38.54 -34.99 -10.15
N MET A 8 37.57 -35.79 -10.59
CA MET A 8 36.65 -36.48 -9.70
C MET A 8 37.34 -37.60 -8.90
N VAL A 9 38.18 -38.40 -9.56
CA VAL A 9 38.94 -39.48 -8.90
C VAL A 9 39.97 -38.92 -7.93
N VAL A 10 40.64 -37.81 -8.27
CA VAL A 10 41.57 -37.12 -7.36
C VAL A 10 40.82 -36.51 -6.17
N SER A 11 39.63 -35.92 -6.38
CA SER A 11 38.84 -35.35 -5.29
C SER A 11 38.28 -36.41 -4.33
N ILE A 12 37.90 -37.58 -4.84
CA ILE A 12 37.48 -38.73 -4.01
C ILE A 12 38.69 -39.29 -3.26
N SER A 13 39.83 -39.47 -3.93
CA SER A 13 41.07 -39.98 -3.30
C SER A 13 41.63 -39.05 -2.21
N ILE A 14 41.56 -37.73 -2.41
CA ILE A 14 41.96 -36.74 -1.39
C ILE A 14 40.99 -36.74 -0.21
N ARG A 15 39.68 -36.87 -0.47
CA ARG A 15 38.66 -36.92 0.57
C ARG A 15 38.75 -38.20 1.41
N ASP A 16 39.10 -39.33 0.82
CA ASP A 16 39.36 -40.58 1.55
C ASP A 16 40.63 -40.49 2.39
N ARG A 17 41.72 -39.88 1.89
CA ARG A 17 42.95 -39.65 2.68
C ARG A 17 42.78 -38.68 3.85
N GLU A 18 41.85 -37.74 3.79
CA GLU A 18 41.53 -36.87 4.93
C GLU A 18 40.70 -37.60 6.00
N SER A 19 39.93 -38.62 5.62
CA SER A 19 39.13 -39.42 6.56
C SER A 19 39.96 -40.40 7.41
N GLU A 20 41.16 -40.75 6.96
CA GLU A 20 42.10 -41.66 7.67
C GLU A 20 43.06 -40.94 8.62
N LYS A 21 43.05 -39.59 8.68
CA LYS A 21 43.89 -38.86 9.64
C LYS A 21 43.43 -39.19 11.07
N PRO A 22 44.32 -39.59 11.99
CA PRO A 22 43.93 -39.94 13.34
C PRO A 22 43.30 -38.73 14.02
N ILE A 23 41.99 -38.85 14.32
CA ILE A 23 41.20 -37.81 14.96
C ILE A 23 41.93 -37.37 16.24
N SER A 24 42.24 -36.08 16.33
CA SER A 24 42.96 -35.49 17.45
C SER A 24 42.27 -35.85 18.76
N ASN A 25 43.03 -36.16 19.82
CA ASN A 25 42.45 -36.44 21.14
C ASN A 25 41.52 -35.31 21.63
N ARG A 26 41.74 -34.07 21.16
CA ARG A 26 40.85 -32.93 21.44
C ARG A 26 39.51 -33.06 20.72
N GLU A 27 39.51 -33.44 19.45
CA GLU A 27 38.30 -33.66 18.64
C GLU A 27 37.48 -34.85 19.13
N ARG A 28 38.14 -35.93 19.53
CA ARG A 28 37.50 -37.06 20.22
C ARG A 28 36.85 -36.61 21.53
N LYS A 29 37.57 -35.86 22.37
CA LYS A 29 37.01 -35.29 23.62
C LYS A 29 35.80 -34.39 23.34
N HIS A 30 35.83 -33.55 22.31
CA HIS A 30 34.69 -32.73 21.91
C HIS A 30 33.51 -33.62 21.47
N GLY A 31 33.75 -34.65 20.64
CA GLY A 31 32.71 -35.60 20.23
C GLY A 31 32.06 -36.33 21.40
N PHE A 32 32.85 -36.80 22.37
CA PHE A 32 32.35 -37.42 23.59
C PHE A 32 31.56 -36.43 24.46
N LEU A 33 32.05 -35.20 24.62
CA LEU A 33 31.35 -34.13 25.35
C LEU A 33 30.00 -33.80 24.71
N TYR A 34 29.95 -33.65 23.38
CA TYR A 34 28.70 -33.40 22.65
C TYR A 34 27.71 -34.57 22.75
N ALA A 35 28.21 -35.81 22.74
CA ALA A 35 27.38 -37.00 22.93
C ALA A 35 26.78 -37.05 24.36
N ASP A 36 27.59 -36.75 25.38
CA ASP A 36 27.14 -36.70 26.77
C ASP A 36 26.15 -35.54 27.01
N LEU A 37 26.47 -34.33 26.53
CA LEU A 37 25.56 -33.18 26.58
C LEU A 37 24.23 -33.46 25.88
N ARG A 38 24.25 -34.14 24.74
CA ARG A 38 23.03 -34.54 24.01
C ARG A 38 22.20 -35.53 24.82
N ARG A 39 22.84 -36.52 25.47
CA ARG A 39 22.15 -37.49 26.35
C ARG A 39 21.52 -36.79 27.55
N ARG A 40 22.28 -35.92 28.24
CA ARG A 40 21.79 -35.13 29.37
C ARG A 40 20.64 -34.22 28.97
N LYS A 41 20.74 -33.51 27.83
CA LYS A 41 19.65 -32.66 27.32
C LYS A 41 18.39 -33.47 27.01
N LYS A 42 18.52 -34.67 26.42
CA LYS A 42 17.36 -35.56 26.18
C LYS A 42 16.73 -36.07 27.47
N ALA A 43 17.55 -36.43 28.46
CA ALA A 43 17.07 -36.86 29.78
C ALA A 43 16.32 -35.72 30.50
N LEU A 44 16.91 -34.51 30.49
CA LEU A 44 16.31 -33.33 31.09
C LEU A 44 15.01 -32.91 30.39
N ILE A 45 14.94 -33.00 29.05
CA ILE A 45 13.69 -32.76 28.32
C ILE A 45 12.62 -33.77 28.75
N LYS A 46 12.98 -35.05 28.89
CA LYS A 46 12.05 -36.10 29.31
C LYS A 46 11.52 -35.84 30.72
N GLU A 47 12.41 -35.45 31.64
CA GLU A 47 12.06 -35.08 33.02
C GLU A 47 11.14 -33.85 33.07
N LEU A 48 11.52 -32.76 32.39
CA LEU A 48 10.75 -31.50 32.36
C LEU A 48 9.47 -31.60 31.52
N SER A 49 9.35 -32.58 30.64
CA SER A 49 8.14 -32.80 29.83
C SER A 49 7.02 -33.49 30.60
N VAL A 50 7.30 -34.07 31.76
CA VAL A 50 6.28 -34.67 32.62
C VAL A 50 5.84 -33.63 33.64
N PRO A 51 4.60 -33.11 33.55
CA PRO A 51 4.09 -32.16 34.53
C PRO A 51 4.02 -32.80 35.93
N PRO A 52 4.36 -32.06 37.01
CA PRO A 52 4.21 -32.56 38.38
C PRO A 52 2.78 -33.04 38.66
N PRO A 53 2.58 -34.12 39.44
CA PRO A 53 1.25 -34.62 39.76
C PRO A 53 0.42 -33.53 40.47
N GLY A 54 -0.73 -33.18 39.89
CA GLY A 54 -1.61 -32.10 40.36
C GLY A 54 -1.39 -30.74 39.71
N SER A 55 -0.48 -30.61 38.75
CA SER A 55 -0.36 -29.39 37.93
C SER A 55 -1.36 -29.40 36.76
N ASN A 56 -2.04 -28.27 36.55
CA ASN A 56 -2.91 -28.05 35.41
C ASN A 56 -2.16 -27.29 34.32
N ASP A 57 -2.51 -27.52 33.06
CA ASP A 57 -1.95 -26.74 31.95
C ASP A 57 -2.24 -25.24 32.12
N LEU A 58 -1.25 -24.42 31.78
CA LEU A 58 -1.34 -22.96 31.88
C LEU A 58 -2.38 -22.44 30.88
N HIS A 59 -3.62 -22.30 31.34
CA HIS A 59 -4.73 -21.82 30.52
C HIS A 59 -4.87 -20.30 30.67
N PHE A 60 -4.62 -19.57 29.59
CA PHE A 60 -4.92 -18.15 29.54
C PHE A 60 -6.35 -17.95 29.06
N PRO A 61 -7.16 -17.10 29.73
CA PRO A 61 -8.56 -16.85 29.33
C PRO A 61 -8.66 -16.19 27.95
N THR A 62 -7.62 -15.48 27.54
CA THR A 62 -7.51 -14.87 26.23
C THR A 62 -6.09 -15.03 25.71
N LYS A 63 -5.96 -15.19 24.39
CA LYS A 63 -4.66 -15.26 23.72
C LYS A 63 -3.81 -13.97 23.88
N TYR A 64 -4.43 -12.85 24.26
CA TYR A 64 -3.79 -11.55 24.46
C TYR A 64 -4.21 -10.89 25.78
N SER A 65 -3.28 -10.16 26.39
CA SER A 65 -3.49 -9.49 27.69
C SER A 65 -4.40 -8.26 27.63
N GLN A 66 -4.72 -7.73 26.44
CA GLN A 66 -5.47 -6.48 26.26
C GLN A 66 -6.54 -6.61 25.18
N SER A 67 -7.62 -5.83 25.32
CA SER A 67 -8.73 -5.81 24.36
C SER A 67 -8.29 -5.35 22.95
N SER A 68 -9.01 -5.77 21.92
CA SER A 68 -8.72 -5.40 20.53
C SER A 68 -8.71 -3.88 20.31
N SER A 69 -9.58 -3.15 21.00
CA SER A 69 -9.70 -1.69 20.89
C SER A 69 -8.48 -0.99 21.49
N THR A 70 -8.00 -1.45 22.65
CA THR A 70 -6.79 -0.93 23.28
C THR A 70 -5.56 -1.16 22.40
N GLN A 71 -5.46 -2.33 21.77
CA GLN A 71 -4.36 -2.65 20.86
C GLN A 71 -4.40 -1.82 19.57
N TRP A 72 -5.59 -1.61 19.02
CA TRP A 72 -5.79 -0.75 17.86
C TRP A 72 -5.39 0.70 18.16
N LEU A 73 -5.82 1.25 19.29
CA LEU A 73 -5.47 2.61 19.71
C LEU A 73 -3.97 2.75 19.99
N ALA A 74 -3.36 1.78 20.66
CA ALA A 74 -1.91 1.75 20.89
C ALA A 74 -1.12 1.68 19.57
N CYS A 75 -1.61 0.91 18.59
CA CYS A 75 -1.02 0.88 17.25
C CYS A 75 -1.15 2.23 16.53
N LEU A 76 -2.31 2.90 16.62
CA LEU A 76 -2.49 4.23 16.04
C LEU A 76 -1.56 5.25 16.68
N TRP A 77 -1.42 5.22 18.01
CA TRP A 77 -0.50 6.07 18.74
C TRP A 77 0.96 5.85 18.30
N LYS A 78 1.38 4.59 18.21
CA LYS A 78 2.72 4.21 17.70
C LYS A 78 2.94 4.73 16.28
N GLN A 79 1.94 4.58 15.40
CA GLN A 79 2.01 5.04 14.02
C GLN A 79 2.11 6.57 13.91
N HIS A 80 1.28 7.28 14.68
CA HIS A 80 1.28 8.74 14.73
C HIS A 80 2.63 9.28 15.24
N LEU A 81 3.14 8.69 16.32
CA LEU A 81 4.41 9.08 16.89
C LEU A 81 5.58 8.76 15.95
N SER A 82 5.55 7.62 15.27
CA SER A 82 6.57 7.26 14.26
C SER A 82 6.55 8.20 13.06
N TYR A 83 5.36 8.63 12.61
CA TYR A 83 5.23 9.60 11.52
C TYR A 83 5.89 10.94 11.86
N TRP A 84 5.61 11.49 13.04
CA TRP A 84 6.16 12.79 13.45
C TRP A 84 7.64 12.73 13.85
N ARG A 85 8.13 11.58 14.31
CA ARG A 85 9.56 11.38 14.65
C ARG A 85 10.45 11.10 13.45
N ASN A 86 9.91 11.15 12.22
CA ASN A 86 10.67 11.06 10.97
C ASN A 86 10.70 12.42 10.22
N PRO A 87 11.38 13.46 10.76
CA PRO A 87 11.48 14.76 10.11
C PRO A 87 12.07 14.75 8.68
N PRO A 88 13.11 13.96 8.33
CA PRO A 88 13.64 14.00 6.96
C PRO A 88 12.63 13.51 5.92
N TYR A 89 11.80 12.52 6.27
CA TYR A 89 10.74 12.03 5.39
C TYR A 89 9.70 13.11 5.10
N ASN A 90 9.20 13.77 6.14
CA ASN A 90 8.19 14.82 6.00
C ASN A 90 8.74 16.07 5.30
N ALA A 91 9.99 16.45 5.60
CA ALA A 91 10.64 17.60 4.97
C ALA A 91 10.85 17.39 3.46
N VAL A 92 11.37 16.24 3.05
CA VAL A 92 11.57 15.91 1.63
C VAL A 92 10.24 15.87 0.88
N ARG A 93 9.21 15.27 1.49
CA ARG A 93 7.86 15.24 0.92
C ARG A 93 7.33 16.66 0.70
N LEU A 94 7.35 17.49 1.73
CA LEU A 94 6.86 18.88 1.65
C LEU A 94 7.64 19.70 0.62
N PHE A 95 8.96 19.58 0.61
CA PHE A 95 9.82 20.29 -0.34
C PHE A 95 9.49 19.93 -1.79
N PHE A 96 9.46 18.64 -2.14
CA PHE A 96 9.14 18.21 -3.51
C PHE A 96 7.69 18.50 -3.89
N THR A 97 6.73 18.38 -2.96
CA THR A 97 5.34 18.75 -3.26
C THR A 97 5.18 20.22 -3.54
N THR A 98 5.87 21.10 -2.79
CA THR A 98 5.83 22.55 -3.02
C THR A 98 6.52 22.91 -4.32
N LEU A 99 7.70 22.32 -4.61
CA LEU A 99 8.40 22.55 -5.87
C LEU A 99 7.56 22.13 -7.09
N LEU A 100 6.88 20.99 -7.00
CA LEU A 100 5.97 20.53 -8.05
C LEU A 100 4.74 21.41 -8.16
N ALA A 101 4.16 21.87 -7.06
CA ALA A 101 3.05 22.81 -7.08
C ALA A 101 3.44 24.12 -7.79
N LEU A 102 4.65 24.63 -7.54
CA LEU A 102 5.18 25.80 -8.24
C LEU A 102 5.40 25.54 -9.73
N LEU A 103 5.89 24.36 -10.10
CA LEU A 103 6.08 23.98 -11.50
C LEU A 103 4.73 23.86 -12.24
N PHE A 104 3.75 23.17 -11.68
CA PHE A 104 2.41 23.09 -12.28
C PHE A 104 1.74 24.46 -12.32
N GLY A 105 1.91 25.28 -11.28
CA GLY A 105 1.41 26.64 -11.23
C GLY A 105 2.02 27.56 -12.29
N SER A 106 3.33 27.45 -12.55
CA SER A 106 4.01 28.24 -13.58
C SER A 106 3.73 27.76 -14.99
N VAL A 107 3.68 26.44 -15.22
CA VAL A 107 3.39 25.85 -16.54
C VAL A 107 1.96 26.16 -16.99
N TYR A 108 0.99 26.10 -16.09
CA TYR A 108 -0.43 26.36 -16.40
C TYR A 108 -0.89 27.75 -15.97
N TRP A 109 0.05 28.69 -15.86
CA TRP A 109 -0.23 30.06 -15.43
C TRP A 109 -1.24 30.76 -16.34
N GLY A 110 -2.29 31.33 -15.76
CA GLY A 110 -3.31 32.08 -16.49
C GLY A 110 -4.20 31.24 -17.42
N LEU A 111 -4.10 29.90 -17.38
CA LEU A 111 -4.91 29.03 -18.23
C LEU A 111 -6.41 29.10 -17.89
N GLY A 112 -6.75 29.23 -16.61
CA GLY A 112 -8.14 29.29 -16.15
C GLY A 112 -8.89 30.56 -16.55
N SER A 113 -8.17 31.63 -16.92
CA SER A 113 -8.78 32.88 -17.39
C SER A 113 -9.26 32.81 -18.83
N LYS A 114 -8.78 31.83 -19.60
CA LYS A 114 -9.14 31.63 -21.01
C LYS A 114 -10.28 30.62 -21.08
N THR A 115 -11.48 31.09 -21.37
CA THR A 115 -12.69 30.24 -21.45
C THR A 115 -13.50 30.46 -22.72
N GLU A 116 -13.01 31.29 -23.64
CA GLU A 116 -13.74 31.70 -24.85
C GLU A 116 -13.81 30.57 -25.89
N LYS A 117 -12.80 29.70 -25.93
CA LYS A 117 -12.72 28.59 -26.87
C LYS A 117 -12.93 27.25 -26.18
N GLN A 118 -13.60 26.32 -26.86
CA GLN A 118 -13.72 24.92 -26.42
C GLN A 118 -12.34 24.29 -26.13
N GLN A 119 -11.33 24.62 -26.95
CA GLN A 119 -9.97 24.13 -26.76
C GLN A 119 -9.35 24.59 -25.43
N ASP A 120 -9.67 25.81 -24.98
CA ASP A 120 -9.13 26.33 -23.71
C ASP A 120 -9.72 25.55 -22.52
N LEU A 121 -11.01 25.19 -22.58
CA LEU A 121 -11.64 24.32 -21.61
C LEU A 121 -11.03 22.92 -21.59
N PHE A 122 -10.78 22.31 -22.77
CA PHE A 122 -10.09 21.02 -22.83
C PHE A 122 -8.67 21.09 -22.27
N ASN A 123 -7.93 22.16 -22.55
CA ASN A 123 -6.58 22.37 -22.03
C ASN A 123 -6.60 22.53 -20.51
N ALA A 124 -7.53 23.33 -19.96
CA ALA A 124 -7.67 23.56 -18.53
C ALA A 124 -8.11 22.29 -17.78
N MET A 125 -9.07 21.54 -18.33
CA MET A 125 -9.50 20.27 -17.75
C MET A 125 -8.42 19.19 -17.85
N GLY A 126 -7.70 19.15 -18.98
CA GLY A 126 -6.56 18.26 -19.18
C GLY A 126 -5.43 18.54 -18.20
N SER A 127 -5.14 19.81 -17.91
CA SER A 127 -4.11 20.19 -16.94
C SER A 127 -4.52 19.82 -15.50
N MET A 128 -5.78 20.04 -15.12
CA MET A 128 -6.33 19.57 -13.83
C MET A 128 -6.19 18.05 -13.69
N TYR A 129 -6.51 17.30 -14.75
CA TYR A 129 -6.30 15.85 -14.79
C TYR A 129 -4.84 15.48 -14.56
N MET A 130 -3.91 16.10 -15.28
CA MET A 130 -2.48 15.81 -15.12
C MET A 130 -1.97 16.14 -13.71
N ALA A 131 -2.41 17.26 -13.13
CA ALA A 131 -2.02 17.66 -11.78
C ALA A 131 -2.51 16.66 -10.72
N VAL A 132 -3.79 16.29 -10.73
CA VAL A 132 -4.36 15.34 -9.76
C VAL A 132 -3.69 13.98 -9.88
N MET A 133 -3.48 13.50 -11.11
CA MET A 133 -2.86 12.21 -11.39
C MET A 133 -1.40 12.17 -10.92
N PHE A 134 -0.64 13.23 -11.24
CA PHE A 134 0.76 13.31 -10.87
C PHE A 134 0.95 13.43 -9.36
N LEU A 135 0.16 14.28 -8.68
CA LEU A 135 0.17 14.39 -7.22
C LEU A 135 -0.25 13.09 -6.55
N GLY A 136 -1.28 12.40 -7.08
CA GLY A 136 -1.73 11.11 -6.59
C GLY A 136 -0.65 10.03 -6.70
N ALA A 137 0.01 9.94 -7.85
CA ALA A 137 1.13 9.01 -8.08
C ALA A 137 2.31 9.33 -7.15
N GLN A 138 2.68 10.60 -6.99
CA GLN A 138 3.82 10.97 -6.14
C GLN A 138 3.58 10.67 -4.67
N ASN A 139 2.42 11.10 -4.12
CA ASN A 139 2.08 10.81 -2.72
C ASN A 139 2.08 9.29 -2.44
N SER A 140 1.65 8.49 -3.41
CA SER A 140 1.65 7.04 -3.32
C SER A 140 3.05 6.42 -3.32
N SER A 141 3.96 6.93 -4.14
CA SER A 141 5.34 6.46 -4.23
C SER A 141 6.13 6.75 -2.95
N THR A 142 5.86 7.88 -2.29
CA THR A 142 6.52 8.21 -1.01
C THR A 142 6.15 7.27 0.15
N ILE A 143 5.01 6.56 0.08
CA ILE A 143 4.59 5.64 1.14
C ILE A 143 5.33 4.29 1.03
N GLN A 144 5.84 3.92 -0.15
CA GLN A 144 6.52 2.65 -0.38
C GLN A 144 7.73 2.38 0.54
N PRO A 145 8.70 3.32 0.73
CA PRO A 145 9.83 3.09 1.62
C PRO A 145 9.40 2.96 3.09
N LEU A 146 8.38 3.72 3.52
CA LEU A 146 7.82 3.62 4.87
C LEU A 146 7.24 2.21 5.12
N VAL A 147 6.41 1.73 4.19
CA VAL A 147 5.83 0.38 4.27
C VAL A 147 6.92 -0.69 4.20
N ALA A 148 7.99 -0.49 3.44
CA ALA A 148 9.11 -1.43 3.37
C ALA A 148 9.88 -1.54 4.70
N ILE A 149 10.10 -0.42 5.39
CA ILE A 149 10.73 -0.41 6.72
C ILE A 149 9.81 -1.08 7.74
N GLU A 150 8.53 -0.71 7.76
CA GLU A 150 7.53 -1.32 8.64
C GLU A 150 7.35 -2.82 8.38
N ARG A 151 7.49 -3.25 7.12
CA ARG A 151 7.46 -4.67 6.76
C ARG A 151 8.58 -5.46 7.45
N SER A 152 9.76 -4.88 7.62
CA SER A 152 10.87 -5.56 8.33
C SER A 152 10.59 -5.72 9.82
N VAL A 153 10.00 -4.70 10.45
CA VAL A 153 9.53 -4.74 11.84
C VAL A 153 8.37 -5.73 11.98
N PHE A 154 7.44 -5.71 11.04
CA PHE A 154 6.33 -6.65 10.93
C PHE A 154 6.81 -8.10 10.83
N TYR A 155 7.84 -8.41 10.05
CA TYR A 155 8.37 -9.78 9.98
C TYR A 155 8.98 -10.25 11.31
N ARG A 156 9.61 -9.36 12.08
CA ARG A 156 10.12 -9.67 13.41
C ARG A 156 8.98 -9.87 14.42
N GLU A 157 7.98 -9.00 14.40
CA GLU A 157 6.78 -9.11 15.24
C GLU A 157 5.96 -10.37 14.85
N ARG A 158 5.93 -10.76 13.56
CA ARG A 158 5.32 -12.00 13.06
C ARG A 158 6.08 -13.24 13.54
N ALA A 159 7.41 -13.23 13.56
CA ALA A 159 8.22 -14.34 14.06
C ALA A 159 7.98 -14.60 15.56
N ALA A 160 7.59 -13.56 16.32
CA ALA A 160 7.11 -13.66 17.69
C ALA A 160 5.63 -14.11 17.82
N GLY A 161 5.00 -14.58 16.73
CA GLY A 161 3.64 -15.13 16.73
C GLY A 161 2.52 -14.08 16.63
N MET A 162 2.82 -12.84 16.23
CA MET A 162 1.84 -11.76 16.33
C MET A 162 0.90 -11.57 15.11
N TYR A 163 1.14 -11.98 13.85
CA TYR A 163 0.19 -11.66 12.73
C TYR A 163 0.24 -12.59 11.48
N SER A 164 -0.80 -12.52 10.61
CA SER A 164 -0.98 -13.26 9.33
C SER A 164 -0.55 -12.47 8.07
N ALA A 165 -0.14 -13.17 7.00
CA ALA A 165 0.46 -12.61 5.77
C ALA A 165 -0.53 -12.22 4.64
N LEU A 166 -1.77 -12.73 4.69
CA LEU A 166 -2.79 -12.53 3.63
C LEU A 166 -3.26 -11.08 3.44
N PRO A 167 -3.42 -10.26 4.51
CA PRO A 167 -3.83 -8.87 4.37
C PRO A 167 -2.91 -8.00 3.50
N TYR A 168 -1.61 -8.30 3.55
CA TYR A 168 -0.60 -7.56 2.78
C TYR A 168 -0.76 -7.82 1.29
N ALA A 169 -0.88 -9.08 0.88
CA ALA A 169 -1.09 -9.44 -0.53
C ALA A 169 -2.39 -8.85 -1.10
N PHE A 170 -3.47 -8.85 -0.30
CA PHE A 170 -4.75 -8.28 -0.71
C PHE A 170 -4.70 -6.74 -0.83
N ALA A 171 -4.06 -6.06 0.14
CA ALA A 171 -3.86 -4.60 0.08
C ALA A 171 -2.98 -4.20 -1.13
N GLN A 172 -1.93 -4.97 -1.42
CA GLN A 172 -1.07 -4.76 -2.58
C GLN A 172 -1.87 -4.90 -3.89
N ALA A 173 -2.62 -5.98 -4.05
CA ALA A 173 -3.42 -6.24 -5.25
C ALA A 173 -4.51 -5.18 -5.45
N LEU A 174 -5.17 -4.75 -4.38
CA LEU A 174 -6.18 -3.69 -4.41
C LEU A 174 -5.55 -2.35 -4.80
N ILE A 175 -4.42 -1.97 -4.20
CA ILE A 175 -3.79 -0.67 -4.48
C ILE A 175 -3.26 -0.60 -5.91
N TYR A 176 -2.54 -1.61 -6.40
CA TYR A 176 -1.96 -1.56 -7.75
C TYR A 176 -2.98 -1.85 -8.85
N GLY A 177 -3.87 -2.83 -8.63
CA GLY A 177 -4.93 -3.19 -9.58
C GLY A 177 -6.01 -2.12 -9.70
N ALA A 178 -6.50 -1.58 -8.57
CA ALA A 178 -7.54 -0.56 -8.60
C ALA A 178 -7.03 0.79 -9.12
N ARG A 179 -5.75 1.11 -8.89
CA ARG A 179 -5.13 2.29 -9.52
C ARG A 179 -5.19 2.17 -11.04
N GLY A 180 -4.57 1.16 -11.65
CA GLY A 180 -4.50 1.04 -13.11
C GLY A 180 -5.87 1.10 -13.81
N LEU A 181 -6.87 0.40 -13.25
CA LEU A 181 -8.24 0.39 -13.79
C LEU A 181 -8.96 1.74 -13.61
N GLY A 182 -8.73 2.45 -12.50
CA GLY A 182 -9.35 3.75 -12.24
C GLY A 182 -8.82 4.82 -13.19
N LEU A 183 -7.52 4.81 -13.43
CA LEU A 183 -6.85 5.77 -14.34
C LEU A 183 -7.32 5.61 -15.79
N PHE A 184 -7.51 4.37 -16.25
CA PHE A 184 -8.07 4.11 -17.57
C PHE A 184 -9.50 4.68 -17.69
N TYR A 185 -10.30 4.53 -16.63
CA TYR A 185 -11.68 4.96 -16.62
C TYR A 185 -11.85 6.49 -16.56
N ASP A 186 -11.02 7.18 -15.77
CA ASP A 186 -11.01 8.64 -15.71
C ASP A 186 -10.61 9.28 -17.03
N ARG A 187 -9.62 8.69 -17.72
CA ARG A 187 -9.25 9.12 -19.08
C ARG A 187 -10.42 9.02 -20.05
N ILE A 188 -11.21 7.94 -19.99
CA ILE A 188 -12.38 7.78 -20.86
C ILE A 188 -13.48 8.78 -20.49
N ARG A 189 -13.70 9.03 -19.19
CA ARG A 189 -14.68 10.01 -18.72
C ARG A 189 -14.36 11.43 -19.19
N MET A 190 -13.08 11.80 -19.19
CA MET A 190 -12.56 13.08 -19.70
C MET A 190 -12.60 13.19 -21.22
N GLY A 191 -12.81 12.07 -21.94
CA GLY A 191 -13.12 12.07 -23.38
C GLY A 191 -14.57 12.43 -23.72
N GLY A 192 -15.39 12.77 -22.71
CA GLY A 192 -16.77 13.23 -22.89
C GLY A 192 -17.85 12.17 -22.60
N ARG A 193 -19.07 12.64 -22.35
CA ARG A 193 -20.24 11.82 -21.98
C ARG A 193 -20.56 10.76 -23.03
N LYS A 194 -20.44 11.10 -24.33
CA LYS A 194 -20.71 10.15 -25.43
C LYS A 194 -19.77 8.95 -25.39
N VAL A 195 -18.50 9.14 -25.05
CA VAL A 195 -17.51 8.06 -24.95
C VAL A 195 -17.78 7.22 -23.70
N PHE A 196 -18.11 7.86 -22.57
CA PHE A 196 -18.48 7.18 -21.33
C PHE A 196 -19.72 6.27 -21.49
N LEU A 197 -20.75 6.73 -22.23
CA LEU A 197 -21.98 5.95 -22.44
C LEU A 197 -21.79 4.74 -23.34
N ARG A 198 -20.74 4.70 -24.17
CA ARG A 198 -20.38 3.53 -25.00
C ARG A 198 -19.83 2.36 -24.18
N ILE A 199 -19.41 2.59 -22.94
CA ILE A 199 -18.90 1.53 -22.06
C ILE A 199 -20.08 0.65 -21.58
N PRO A 200 -19.90 -0.69 -21.57
CA PRO A 200 -20.91 -1.59 -21.03
C PRO A 200 -21.37 -1.20 -19.63
N VAL A 201 -22.67 -1.31 -19.35
CA VAL A 201 -23.29 -0.85 -18.08
C VAL A 201 -22.58 -1.43 -16.86
N TRP A 202 -22.20 -2.71 -16.92
CA TRP A 202 -21.52 -3.43 -15.84
C TRP A 202 -20.08 -3.00 -15.59
N TRP A 203 -19.48 -2.14 -16.43
CA TRP A 203 -18.18 -1.51 -16.14
C TRP A 203 -18.33 -0.09 -15.58
N ARG A 204 -19.51 0.52 -15.72
CA ARG A 204 -19.75 1.92 -15.31
C ARG A 204 -19.69 2.15 -13.81
N TRP A 205 -19.99 1.15 -13.00
CA TRP A 205 -19.93 1.30 -11.53
C TRP A 205 -18.51 1.53 -11.02
N PHE A 206 -17.48 1.08 -11.74
CA PHE A 206 -16.08 1.23 -11.31
C PHE A 206 -15.66 2.70 -11.20
N TYR A 207 -16.20 3.55 -12.07
CA TYR A 207 -16.07 5.01 -11.97
C TYR A 207 -16.52 5.54 -10.60
N TRP A 208 -17.68 5.08 -10.12
CA TRP A 208 -18.26 5.53 -8.87
C TRP A 208 -17.46 5.07 -7.65
N ALA A 209 -16.64 4.02 -7.78
CA ALA A 209 -15.74 3.52 -6.74
C ALA A 209 -14.36 4.20 -6.74
N CYS A 210 -14.03 5.03 -7.74
CA CYS A 210 -12.72 5.65 -7.87
C CYS A 210 -12.69 7.06 -7.23
N PRO A 211 -11.87 7.33 -6.20
CA PRO A 211 -11.83 8.65 -5.57
C PRO A 211 -11.26 9.75 -6.50
N VAL A 212 -10.43 9.38 -7.48
CA VAL A 212 -9.83 10.32 -8.44
C VAL A 212 -10.91 10.90 -9.36
N ALA A 213 -11.81 10.05 -9.87
CA ALA A 213 -13.01 10.44 -10.61
C ALA A 213 -13.81 11.55 -9.91
N TRP A 214 -14.07 11.37 -8.62
CA TRP A 214 -14.83 12.32 -7.80
C TRP A 214 -14.07 13.62 -7.57
N THR A 215 -12.75 13.52 -7.37
CA THR A 215 -11.89 14.70 -7.23
C THR A 215 -11.91 15.56 -8.50
N LEU A 216 -11.79 14.92 -9.67
CA LEU A 216 -11.84 15.60 -10.96
C LEU A 216 -13.22 16.20 -11.25
N TYR A 217 -14.30 15.47 -10.92
CA TYR A 217 -15.64 16.02 -10.99
C TYR A 217 -15.74 17.29 -10.15
N GLY A 218 -15.28 17.23 -8.89
CA GLY A 218 -15.33 18.36 -7.96
C GLY A 218 -14.55 19.57 -8.48
N LEU A 219 -13.32 19.36 -8.95
CA LEU A 219 -12.50 20.43 -9.53
C LEU A 219 -13.18 21.06 -10.74
N VAL A 220 -13.56 20.28 -11.75
CA VAL A 220 -14.16 20.82 -12.98
C VAL A 220 -15.49 21.52 -12.71
N ALA A 221 -16.37 20.92 -11.90
CA ALA A 221 -17.66 21.51 -11.56
C ALA A 221 -17.52 22.78 -10.70
N SER A 222 -16.49 22.87 -9.83
CA SER A 222 -16.22 24.07 -9.04
C SER A 222 -15.60 25.21 -9.83
N GLN A 223 -14.85 24.90 -10.90
CA GLN A 223 -14.13 25.92 -11.67
C GLN A 223 -14.94 26.42 -12.87
N PHE A 224 -15.73 25.55 -13.51
CA PHE A 224 -16.44 25.85 -14.75
C PHE A 224 -17.94 25.57 -14.69
N GLY A 225 -18.45 25.04 -13.57
CA GLY A 225 -19.85 24.60 -13.48
C GLY A 225 -20.88 25.71 -13.33
N ASP A 226 -20.46 26.94 -13.00
CA ASP A 226 -21.30 28.12 -12.78
C ASP A 226 -20.89 29.32 -13.65
N VAL A 227 -19.95 29.09 -14.59
CA VAL A 227 -19.41 30.15 -15.46
C VAL A 227 -20.37 30.42 -16.62
N LYS A 228 -20.97 31.61 -16.62
CA LYS A 228 -21.93 32.07 -17.64
C LYS A 228 -21.30 32.82 -18.82
N GLY A 229 -19.98 32.82 -18.94
CA GLY A 229 -19.28 33.42 -20.07
C GLY A 229 -19.70 32.75 -21.38
N LEU A 230 -19.96 33.57 -22.41
CA LEU A 230 -20.25 33.10 -23.76
C LEU A 230 -18.96 32.64 -24.44
N MET A 231 -19.00 31.45 -25.03
CA MET A 231 -17.93 30.97 -25.89
C MET A 231 -18.11 31.45 -27.33
N GLU A 232 -17.08 31.31 -28.14
CA GLU A 232 -17.14 31.54 -29.60
C GLU A 232 -18.20 30.67 -30.30
N SER A 233 -18.59 29.54 -29.70
CA SER A 233 -19.68 28.68 -30.19
C SER A 233 -21.09 29.23 -29.93
N GLY A 234 -21.23 30.31 -29.16
CA GLY A 234 -22.52 30.94 -28.82
C GLY A 234 -23.27 30.30 -27.65
N GLU A 235 -22.76 29.21 -27.08
CA GLU A 235 -23.22 28.58 -25.84
C GLU A 235 -22.40 29.09 -24.64
N THR A 236 -22.96 29.00 -23.44
CA THR A 236 -22.24 29.33 -22.20
C THR A 236 -21.27 28.20 -21.80
N VAL A 237 -20.21 28.54 -21.06
CA VAL A 237 -19.26 27.55 -20.53
C VAL A 237 -19.97 26.48 -19.68
N GLU A 238 -20.89 26.89 -18.80
CA GLU A 238 -21.71 25.98 -18.00
C GLU A 238 -22.49 24.99 -18.87
N GLU A 239 -23.17 25.48 -19.92
CA GLU A 239 -23.97 24.65 -20.83
C GLU A 239 -23.11 23.61 -21.54
N PHE A 240 -21.94 24.00 -22.04
CA PHE A 240 -21.02 23.06 -22.69
C PHE A 240 -20.48 22.02 -21.71
N VAL A 241 -20.05 22.43 -20.51
CA VAL A 241 -19.56 21.50 -19.48
C VAL A 241 -20.66 20.51 -19.09
N ARG A 242 -21.91 20.97 -19.00
CA ARG A 242 -23.07 20.13 -18.68
C ARG A 242 -23.51 19.24 -19.84
N ALA A 243 -23.41 19.70 -21.09
CA ALA A 243 -23.82 18.94 -22.27
C ALA A 243 -22.76 17.90 -22.66
N TYR A 244 -21.50 18.32 -22.75
CA TYR A 244 -20.38 17.49 -23.22
C TYR A 244 -19.86 16.55 -22.12
N PHE A 245 -19.59 17.06 -20.92
CA PHE A 245 -19.06 16.24 -19.82
C PHE A 245 -20.14 15.77 -18.86
N GLY A 246 -21.20 16.55 -18.67
CA GLY A 246 -22.25 16.20 -17.71
C GLY A 246 -21.88 16.40 -16.25
N PHE A 247 -20.96 17.32 -16.00
CA PHE A 247 -20.71 17.83 -14.67
C PHE A 247 -21.75 18.90 -14.34
N ARG A 248 -22.24 18.89 -13.09
CA ARG A 248 -23.27 19.81 -12.59
C ARG A 248 -22.76 20.44 -11.31
N HIS A 249 -22.83 21.76 -11.21
CA HIS A 249 -22.40 22.49 -10.02
C HIS A 249 -23.23 22.10 -8.79
N ASP A 250 -24.54 21.88 -8.95
CA ASP A 250 -25.45 21.44 -7.87
C ASP A 250 -25.03 20.12 -7.19
N PHE A 251 -24.23 19.29 -7.88
CA PHE A 251 -23.80 18.00 -7.36
C PHE A 251 -22.54 18.08 -6.49
N LEU A 252 -21.93 19.26 -6.34
CA LEU A 252 -20.71 19.45 -5.55
C LEU A 252 -20.85 19.00 -4.09
N GLY A 253 -22.02 19.19 -3.48
CA GLY A 253 -22.29 18.71 -2.12
C GLY A 253 -22.17 17.19 -1.99
N VAL A 254 -22.68 16.44 -2.97
CA VAL A 254 -22.57 14.98 -3.01
C VAL A 254 -21.13 14.54 -3.24
N VAL A 255 -20.40 15.26 -4.10
CA VAL A 255 -18.97 14.99 -4.34
C VAL A 255 -18.17 15.13 -3.05
N ALA A 256 -18.40 16.19 -2.26
CA ALA A 256 -17.72 16.38 -0.98
C ALA A 256 -18.02 15.25 0.02
N VAL A 257 -19.29 14.87 0.17
CA VAL A 257 -19.71 13.75 1.04
C VAL A 257 -19.06 12.44 0.59
N MET A 258 -19.02 12.15 -0.71
CA MET A 258 -18.40 10.95 -1.26
C MET A 258 -16.89 10.90 -0.98
N LEU A 259 -16.18 12.01 -1.16
CA LEU A 259 -14.75 12.09 -0.86
C LEU A 259 -14.45 11.83 0.63
N ILE A 260 -15.25 12.40 1.54
CA ILE A 260 -15.16 12.10 2.97
C ILE A 260 -15.50 10.62 3.23
N GLY A 261 -16.54 10.10 2.57
CA GLY A 261 -16.93 8.70 2.63
C GLY A 261 -15.80 7.74 2.25
N PHE A 262 -15.05 8.02 1.18
CA PHE A 262 -13.87 7.24 0.82
C PHE A 262 -12.82 7.24 1.93
N VAL A 263 -12.52 8.39 2.52
CA VAL A 263 -11.56 8.48 3.63
C VAL A 263 -11.98 7.60 4.80
N VAL A 264 -13.27 7.67 5.18
CA VAL A 264 -13.83 6.84 6.27
C VAL A 264 -13.76 5.36 5.90
N VAL A 265 -14.19 4.97 4.70
CA VAL A 265 -14.16 3.57 4.24
C VAL A 265 -12.74 3.03 4.21
N PHE A 266 -11.77 3.76 3.66
CA PHE A 266 -10.37 3.32 3.65
C PHE A 266 -9.81 3.18 5.07
N ALA A 267 -10.14 4.11 5.98
CA ALA A 267 -9.75 4.04 7.38
C ALA A 267 -10.39 2.84 8.10
N SER A 268 -11.69 2.59 7.88
CA SER A 268 -12.43 1.47 8.44
C SER A 268 -11.95 0.13 7.91
N VAL A 269 -11.67 0.01 6.60
CA VAL A 269 -11.11 -1.22 6.01
C VAL A 269 -9.72 -1.49 6.57
N PHE A 270 -8.87 -0.47 6.70
CA PHE A 270 -7.56 -0.60 7.34
C PHE A 270 -7.67 -1.07 8.80
N ALA A 271 -8.57 -0.47 9.57
CA ALA A 271 -8.84 -0.87 10.95
C ALA A 271 -9.42 -2.30 11.04
N PHE A 272 -10.37 -2.65 10.18
CA PHE A 272 -11.01 -3.96 10.13
C PHE A 272 -10.03 -5.06 9.73
N ILE A 273 -9.14 -4.81 8.77
CA ILE A 273 -8.05 -5.71 8.42
C ILE A 273 -7.14 -5.97 9.64
N LYS A 274 -6.83 -4.92 10.42
CA LYS A 274 -6.07 -5.06 11.66
C LYS A 274 -6.83 -5.87 12.73
N VAL A 275 -8.15 -5.73 12.82
CA VAL A 275 -8.99 -6.47 13.77
C VAL A 275 -9.20 -7.93 13.35
N LEU A 276 -9.48 -8.23 12.08
CA LEU A 276 -9.62 -9.61 11.60
C LEU A 276 -8.30 -10.38 11.66
N SER A 277 -7.17 -9.73 11.39
CA SER A 277 -5.85 -10.34 11.60
C SER A 277 -5.54 -10.53 13.09
N PHE A 278 -6.15 -9.73 13.96
CA PHE A 278 -6.12 -9.92 15.41
C PHE A 278 -6.97 -11.12 15.87
N GLN A 279 -8.11 -11.38 15.21
CA GLN A 279 -9.06 -12.44 15.60
C GLN A 279 -8.81 -13.81 14.97
N LYS A 280 -8.27 -13.89 13.74
CA LYS A 280 -7.86 -15.18 13.12
C LYS A 280 -6.50 -15.70 13.65
N ARG A 281 -6.12 -15.28 14.84
CA ARG A 281 -4.95 -15.75 15.56
C ARG A 281 -5.24 -17.09 16.20
#